data_AF-A0A6I7QJM0-F1
#
_entry.id   AF-A0A6I7QJM0-F1
#
_cell.length_a   1.000
_cell.length_b   1.000
_cell.length_c   1.000
_cell.angle_alpha   90.00
_cell.angle_beta   90.00
_cell.angle_gamma   90.00
#
_symmetry.space_group_name_H-M   'P 1'
#
loop_
_entity.id
_entity.type
_entity.pdbx_description
1 polymer ?
#
loop_
_entity_poly.entity_id
_entity_poly.type
_entity_poly.pdbx_seq_one_letter_code
_entity_poly.pdbx_strand_id
1 'polypeptide(L)' 'MIIIPIKEGENIDRVLKKMKRKFEKTGIIRELRDRQKFTKPSVKKREEKLKAIYIQKLRDQQDA' A
#
# COMPACT_ATOMS: atom_id res chain seq x y z
N MET A 1 4.40 14.00 4.41
CA MET A 1 5.77 14.20 4.92
C MET A 1 5.97 13.32 6.14
N ILE A 2 6.97 12.44 6.16
CA ILE A 2 7.15 11.47 7.25
C ILE A 2 8.12 12.07 8.27
N ILE A 3 7.61 12.42 9.45
CA ILE A 3 8.41 12.89 10.58
C ILE A 3 8.45 11.79 11.65
N ILE A 4 9.64 11.51 12.16
CA ILE A 4 9.88 10.53 13.23
C ILE A 4 10.65 11.25 14.32
N PRO A 5 10.04 11.48 15.49
CA PRO A 5 10.77 12.03 16.62
C PRO A 5 11.76 10.97 17.14
N ILE A 6 13.00 11.38 17.34
CA ILE A 6 14.08 10.57 17.91
C ILE A 6 14.36 11.13 19.30
N LYS A 7 14.51 10.26 20.31
CA LYS A 7 14.95 10.64 21.66
C LYS A 7 16.40 10.24 21.87
N GLU A 8 17.13 10.98 22.70
CA GLU A 8 18.52 10.67 23.05
C GLU A 8 18.59 9.30 23.74
N GLY A 9 19.45 8.40 23.22
CA GLY A 9 19.60 7.02 23.68
C GLY A 9 18.85 5.94 22.89
N GLU A 10 18.06 6.29 21.85
CA GLU A 10 17.49 5.29 20.95
C GLU A 10 18.52 4.70 19.98
N ASN A 11 18.50 3.37 19.83
CA ASN A 11 19.32 2.68 18.82
C ASN A 11 18.82 3.05 17.41
N ILE A 12 19.75 3.54 16.57
CA ILE A 12 19.54 3.97 15.17
C ILE A 12 18.77 2.92 14.35
N ASP A 13 19.05 1.63 14.55
CA ASP A 13 18.41 0.55 13.80
C ASP A 13 16.88 0.49 14.03
N ARG A 14 16.43 0.79 15.25
CA ARG A 14 15.00 0.82 15.57
C ARG A 14 14.30 1.98 14.88
N VAL A 15 14.95 3.14 14.81
CA VAL A 15 14.44 4.33 14.12
C VAL A 15 14.33 4.08 12.63
N LEU A 16 15.36 3.50 12.00
CA LEU A 16 15.35 3.12 10.58
C LEU A 16 14.22 2.14 10.25
N LYS A 17 14.01 1.13 11.10
CA LYS A 17 12.92 0.15 10.92
C LYS A 17 11.54 0.82 11.04
N LYS A 18 11.38 1.76 11.97
CA LYS A 18 10.14 2.54 12.15
C LYS A 18 9.89 3.46 10.95
N MET A 19 10.95 4.04 10.39
CA MET A 19 10.89 4.85 9.16
C MET A 19 10.46 4.02 7.96
N LYS A 20 11.10 2.88 7.74
CA LYS A 20 10.75 1.96 6.66
C LYS A 20 9.29 1.53 6.74
N ARG A 21 8.81 1.14 7.93
CA ARG A 21 7.40 0.78 8.14
C ARG A 21 6.43 1.94 7.86
N LYS A 22 6.74 3.16 8.32
CA LYS A 22 5.91 4.35 8.02
C LYS A 22 5.90 4.66 6.52
N PHE A 23 7.05 4.52 5.85
CA PHE A 23 7.19 4.76 4.42
C PHE A 23 6.40 3.75 3.59
N GLU A 24 6.51 2.46 3.91
CA GLU A 24 5.72 1.39 3.28
C GLU A 24 4.22 1.59 3.53
N LYS A 25 3.81 1.95 4.76
CA LYS A 25 2.41 2.21 5.11
C LYS A 25 1.81 3.39 4.34
N THR A 26 2.62 4.40 4.02
CA THR A 26 2.16 5.57 3.25
C THR A 26 1.96 5.20 1.77
N GLY A 27 2.53 4.08 1.30
CA GLY A 27 2.27 3.57 -0.05
C GLY A 27 2.81 4.43 -1.20
N ILE A 28 3.67 5.41 -0.90
CA ILE A 28 4.19 6.39 -1.86
C ILE A 28 4.85 5.70 -3.08
N ILE A 29 5.57 4.59 -2.86
CA ILE A 29 6.21 3.86 -3.95
C ILE A 29 5.17 3.33 -4.95
N ARG A 30 4.05 2.81 -4.44
CA ARG A 30 2.98 2.27 -5.28
C ARG A 30 2.32 3.38 -6.07
N GLU A 31 2.01 4.48 -5.41
CA GLU A 31 1.42 5.65 -6.06
C GLU A 31 2.35 6.25 -7.13
N LEU A 32 3.66 6.32 -6.84
CA LEU A 32 4.65 6.79 -7.80
C LEU A 32 4.71 5.87 -9.03
N ARG A 33 4.71 4.55 -8.84
CA ARG A 33 4.66 3.58 -9.96
C ARG A 33 3.36 3.67 -10.77
N ASP A 34 2.23 3.88 -10.09
CA ASP A 34 0.93 4.01 -10.75
C ASP A 34 0.85 5.31 -11.57
N ARG A 35 1.49 6.39 -11.11
CA ARG A 35 1.57 7.68 -11.80
C ARG A 35 2.60 7.74 -12.93
N GLN A 36 3.60 6.86 -12.93
CA GLN A 36 4.62 6.82 -13.99
C GLN A 36 4.05 6.53 -15.38
N LYS A 37 2.88 5.88 -15.46
CA LYS A 37 2.23 5.53 -16.72
C LYS A 37 0.79 6.04 -16.77
N PHE A 38 0.37 6.52 -17.94
CA PHE A 38 -1.04 6.86 -18.14
C PHE A 38 -1.88 5.59 -18.25
N THR A 39 -2.78 5.38 -17.30
CA THR A 39 -3.73 4.26 -17.30
C THR A 39 -5.12 4.81 -17.66
N LYS A 40 -5.67 4.36 -18.79
CA LYS A 40 -7.02 4.78 -19.24
C LYS A 40 -8.07 4.46 -18.16
N PRO A 41 -9.05 5.34 -17.92
CA PRO A 41 -10.05 5.13 -16.86
C PRO A 41 -10.85 3.85 -17.04
N SER A 42 -11.12 3.45 -18.30
CA SER A 42 -11.81 2.19 -18.61
C SER A 42 -11.03 0.95 -18.16
N VAL A 43 -9.70 0.97 -18.27
CA VAL A 43 -8.84 -0.14 -17.85
C VAL A 43 -8.83 -0.25 -16.32
N LYS A 44 -8.69 0.89 -15.62
CA LYS A 44 -8.74 0.93 -14.16
C LYS A 44 -10.07 0.39 -13.60
N LYS A 45 -11.20 0.84 -14.15
CA LYS A 45 -12.54 0.36 -13.76
C LYS A 45 -12.72 -1.14 -14.00
N ARG A 46 -12.10 -1.69 -15.05
CA ARG A 46 -12.16 -3.13 -15.36
C ARG A 46 -11.37 -3.93 -14.32
N GLU A 47 -10.16 -3.51 -13.98
CA GLU A 47 -9.34 -4.17 -12.96
C GLU A 47 -10.00 -4.17 -11.57
N GLU A 48 -10.64 -3.06 -11.20
CA GLU A 48 -11.41 -2.94 -9.95
C GLU A 48 -12.56 -3.97 -9.89
N LYS A 49 -13.34 -4.10 -10.97
CA LYS A 49 -14.43 -5.08 -11.05
C LYS A 49 -13.93 -6.52 -10.97
N LEU A 50 -12.87 -6.86 -11.70
CA LEU A 50 -12.30 -8.21 -11.67
C LEU A 50 -11.81 -8.58 -10.27
N LYS A 51 -11.16 -7.64 -9.58
CA LYS A 51 -10.71 -7.83 -8.21
C LYS A 51 -11.90 -8.02 -7.25
N ALA A 52 -12.97 -7.26 -7.40
CA ALA A 52 -14.17 -7.38 -6.58
C ALA A 52 -14.82 -8.77 -6.74
N ILE A 53 -14.96 -9.24 -7.99
CA ILE A 53 -15.49 -10.59 -8.28
C ILE A 53 -14.63 -11.68 -7.63
N TYR A 54 -13.31 -11.55 -7.73
CA TYR A 54 -12.39 -12.50 -7.11
C TYR A 54 -12.54 -12.56 -5.58
N ILE A 55 -12.61 -11.40 -4.93
CA ILE A 55 -12.80 -11.31 -3.47
C ILE A 55 -14.16 -11.90 -3.05
N GLN A 56 -15.22 -11.60 -3.82
CA GLN A 56 -16.54 -12.12 -3.52
C GLN A 56 -16.56 -13.65 -3.56
N LYS A 57 -16.00 -14.26 -4.63
CA LYS A 57 -15.88 -15.71 -4.73
C LYS A 57 -15.14 -16.34 -3.55
N LEU A 58 -14.09 -15.68 -3.07
CA LEU A 58 -13.29 -16.15 -1.94
C LEU A 58 -14.07 -16.11 -0.61
N ARG A 59 -14.94 -15.11 -0.43
CA ARG A 59 -15.83 -15.00 0.73
C ARG A 59 -16.95 -16.04 0.66
N ASP A 60 -17.58 -16.18 -0.49
CA ASP A 60 -18.62 -17.18 -0.72
C ASP A 60 -18.12 -18.62 -0.46
N GLN A 61 -16.82 -18.88 -0.72
CA GLN A 61 -16.16 -20.14 -0.39
C GLN A 61 -15.80 -20.31 1.09
N GLN A 62 -15.67 -19.23 1.85
CA GLN A 62 -15.42 -19.26 3.30
C GLN A 62 -16.69 -19.39 4.13
N ASP A 63 -17.81 -18.85 3.62
CA ASP A 63 -19.10 -18.85 4.29
C ASP A 63 -19.93 -20.14 4.02
N ALA A 64 -19.47 -20.99 3.10
CA ALA A 64 -20.06 -22.29 2.74
C ALA A 64 -19.35 -23.46 3.44
#